data_AF-A0A850HID4-F1
#
_entry.id   AF-A0A850HID4-F1
#
_cell.length_a   1.000
_cell.length_b   1.000
_cell.length_c   1.000
_cell.angle_alpha   90.00
_cell.angle_beta   90.00
_cell.angle_gamma   90.00
#
_symmetry.space_group_name_H-M   'P 1'
#
loop_
_entity.id
_entity.type
_entity.pdbx_description
1 polymer ?
#
loop_
_entity_poly.entity_id
_entity_poly.type
_entity_poly.pdbx_seq_one_letter_code
_entity_poly.pdbx_strand_id
1 'polypeptide(L)'
;MKKKLYFGSNLKMYKNVQDTVAYLKKLSDNTADLSRDEIQLFIIPSFTSLDRATASIDQNSILLGAQNMCWEDQGQFTGEISPLMLKELGIKLVMIGHSERRHVFGETDYEENKKVKASLNHGFQTLLCIGETGEQKEYGVSAEILRTQLKIGFHGVSKDQIGKIWVAYEPVWSIGVNGTPASPDYAEKMHKVIKETLHELFGDASEEIPVLYGGSVNPDNACDLIVQPSIDGLFTGRSAWDADKFDALIRDAIKAYEEA
;
A
#
# COMPACT_ATOMS: atom_id res chain seq x y z
N MET A 1 3.89 22.19 -9.06
CA MET A 1 2.59 21.55 -8.73
C MET A 1 2.74 20.93 -7.35
N LYS A 2 1.72 21.02 -6.49
CA LYS A 2 1.76 20.32 -5.18
C LYS A 2 1.89 18.81 -5.43
N LYS A 3 2.66 18.14 -4.57
CA LYS A 3 2.83 16.68 -4.58
C LYS A 3 1.48 16.01 -4.28
N LYS A 4 1.09 14.99 -5.06
CA LYS A 4 -0.13 14.22 -4.81
C LYS A 4 0.02 13.40 -3.53
N LEU A 5 -0.93 13.47 -2.61
CA LEU A 5 -0.93 12.67 -1.37
C LEU A 5 -1.68 11.37 -1.57
N TYR A 6 -1.23 10.30 -0.93
CA TYR A 6 -1.83 8.98 -1.06
C TYR A 6 -2.43 8.53 0.27
N PHE A 7 -3.69 8.10 0.24
CA PHE A 7 -4.37 7.55 1.42
C PHE A 7 -4.97 6.21 1.04
N GLY A 8 -4.62 5.17 1.79
CA GLY A 8 -5.11 3.83 1.51
C GLY A 8 -5.40 3.00 2.73
N SER A 9 -6.22 1.97 2.55
CA SER A 9 -6.43 0.95 3.58
C SER A 9 -6.54 -0.45 3.02
N ASN A 10 -5.81 -1.38 3.64
CA ASN A 10 -6.08 -2.81 3.54
C ASN A 10 -7.12 -3.20 4.60
N LEU A 11 -8.29 -3.68 4.15
CA LEU A 11 -9.35 -4.12 5.06
C LEU A 11 -9.07 -5.49 5.68
N LYS A 12 -7.99 -6.15 5.26
CA LYS A 12 -7.57 -7.50 5.69
C LYS A 12 -8.74 -8.47 5.68
N MET A 13 -8.89 -9.28 6.72
CA MET A 13 -9.94 -10.29 6.87
C MET A 13 -10.99 -9.86 7.90
N TYR A 14 -11.52 -8.64 7.80
CA TYR A 14 -12.45 -8.06 8.80
C TYR A 14 -13.85 -7.71 8.30
N LYS A 15 -14.11 -7.69 7.00
CA LYS A 15 -15.42 -7.31 6.45
C LYS A 15 -15.95 -8.38 5.51
N ASN A 16 -17.21 -8.74 5.68
CA ASN A 16 -17.94 -9.52 4.68
C ASN A 16 -18.37 -8.63 3.50
N VAL A 17 -19.05 -9.21 2.51
CA VAL A 17 -19.50 -8.51 1.31
C VAL A 17 -20.41 -7.31 1.61
N GLN A 18 -21.39 -7.46 2.51
CA GLN A 18 -22.33 -6.40 2.84
C GLN A 18 -21.63 -5.25 3.58
N ASP A 19 -20.77 -5.59 4.54
CA ASP A 19 -19.98 -4.62 5.30
C ASP A 19 -19.00 -3.85 4.40
N THR A 20 -18.36 -4.54 3.44
CA THR A 20 -17.47 -3.90 2.47
C THR A 20 -18.23 -2.89 1.61
N VAL A 21 -19.39 -3.27 1.06
CA VAL A 21 -20.19 -2.38 0.21
C VAL A 21 -20.70 -1.17 1.00
N ALA A 22 -21.20 -1.38 2.21
CA ALA A 22 -21.67 -0.30 3.07
C ALA A 22 -20.53 0.69 3.42
N TYR A 23 -19.35 0.15 3.76
CA TYR A 23 -18.15 0.94 4.03
C TYR A 23 -17.71 1.77 2.81
N LEU A 24 -17.63 1.16 1.62
CA LEU A 24 -17.17 1.84 0.41
C LEU A 24 -18.11 2.97 -0.01
N LYS A 25 -19.42 2.74 0.03
CA LYS A 25 -20.41 3.79 -0.29
C LYS A 25 -20.29 4.96 0.67
N LYS A 26 -20.26 4.68 1.97
CA LYS A 26 -20.12 5.71 2.99
C LYS A 26 -18.83 6.51 2.84
N LEU A 27 -17.69 5.84 2.62
CA LEU A 27 -16.42 6.53 2.40
C LEU A 27 -16.42 7.35 1.11
N SER A 28 -17.04 6.85 0.04
CA SER A 28 -17.19 7.58 -1.22
C SER A 28 -18.00 8.86 -1.02
N ASP A 29 -19.11 8.80 -0.26
CA ASP A 29 -19.95 9.95 0.05
C ASP A 29 -19.20 10.96 0.94
N ASN A 30 -18.54 10.48 2.00
CA ASN A 30 -17.80 11.32 2.95
C ASN A 30 -16.66 12.10 2.29
N THR A 31 -16.05 11.56 1.22
CA THR A 31 -14.86 12.12 0.57
C THR A 31 -15.14 12.68 -0.83
N ALA A 32 -16.41 12.86 -1.21
CA ALA A 32 -16.81 13.27 -2.55
C ALA A 32 -16.34 14.69 -2.92
N ASP A 33 -16.14 15.56 -1.92
CA ASP A 33 -15.64 16.93 -2.07
C ASP A 33 -14.12 17.02 -2.24
N LEU A 34 -13.37 15.96 -1.92
CA LEU A 34 -11.91 15.97 -1.99
C LEU A 34 -11.40 15.76 -3.43
N SER A 35 -10.46 16.59 -3.88
CA SER A 35 -9.92 16.53 -5.24
C SER A 35 -9.10 15.26 -5.50
N ARG A 36 -9.50 14.45 -6.49
CA ARG A 36 -8.74 13.25 -6.91
C ARG A 36 -7.49 13.55 -7.74
N ASP A 37 -7.28 14.80 -8.10
CA ASP A 37 -6.02 15.28 -8.67
C ASP A 37 -4.98 15.52 -7.57
N GLU A 38 -5.41 15.96 -6.39
CA GLU A 38 -4.55 16.26 -5.23
C GLU A 38 -4.34 15.05 -4.33
N ILE A 39 -5.33 14.14 -4.26
CA ILE A 39 -5.24 12.91 -3.46
C ILE A 39 -5.50 11.64 -4.27
N GLN A 40 -4.81 10.57 -3.92
CA GLN A 40 -5.09 9.21 -4.37
C GLN A 40 -5.69 8.42 -3.21
N LEU A 41 -7.00 8.19 -3.26
CA LEU A 41 -7.70 7.33 -2.30
C LEU A 41 -7.82 5.90 -2.86
N PHE A 42 -7.48 4.90 -2.04
CA PHE A 42 -7.61 3.49 -2.45
C PHE A 42 -7.99 2.55 -1.30
N ILE A 43 -8.75 1.49 -1.61
CA ILE A 43 -9.19 0.49 -0.63
C ILE A 43 -8.96 -0.91 -1.18
N ILE A 44 -8.46 -1.80 -0.32
CA ILE A 44 -8.12 -3.18 -0.67
C ILE A 44 -8.97 -4.16 0.16
N PRO A 45 -10.18 -4.52 -0.32
CA PRO A 45 -11.07 -5.46 0.37
C PRO A 45 -10.67 -6.93 0.14
N SER A 46 -11.29 -7.85 0.90
CA SER A 46 -11.10 -9.29 0.70
C SER A 46 -11.61 -9.75 -0.68
N PHE A 47 -11.01 -10.81 -1.23
CA PHE A 47 -11.35 -11.33 -2.56
C PHE A 47 -12.84 -11.62 -2.76
N THR A 48 -13.48 -12.20 -1.73
CA THR A 48 -14.91 -12.54 -1.73
C THR A 48 -15.83 -11.33 -1.91
N SER A 49 -15.33 -10.12 -1.66
CA SER A 49 -16.07 -8.87 -1.80
C SER A 49 -15.79 -8.12 -3.10
N LEU A 50 -14.77 -8.50 -3.90
CA LEU A 50 -14.29 -7.67 -5.02
C LEU A 50 -15.35 -7.43 -6.11
N ASP A 51 -16.11 -8.46 -6.50
CA ASP A 51 -17.19 -8.34 -7.50
C ASP A 51 -18.25 -7.30 -7.07
N ARG A 52 -18.74 -7.41 -5.83
CA ARG A 52 -19.73 -6.46 -5.31
C ARG A 52 -19.13 -5.09 -5.00
N ALA A 53 -17.88 -5.03 -4.57
CA ALA A 53 -17.18 -3.78 -4.30
C ALA A 53 -17.04 -2.94 -5.58
N THR A 54 -16.56 -3.55 -6.66
CA THR A 54 -16.35 -2.88 -7.96
C THR A 54 -17.66 -2.41 -8.59
N ALA A 55 -18.76 -3.15 -8.38
CA ALA A 55 -20.09 -2.72 -8.83
C ALA A 55 -20.75 -1.65 -7.94
N SER A 56 -20.22 -1.38 -6.74
CA SER A 56 -20.90 -0.55 -5.74
C SER A 56 -20.55 0.93 -5.76
N ILE A 57 -19.42 1.30 -6.38
CA ILE A 57 -18.86 2.66 -6.38
C ILE A 57 -18.17 2.96 -7.71
N ASP A 58 -18.00 4.25 -8.04
CA ASP A 58 -17.10 4.66 -9.12
C ASP A 58 -15.64 4.52 -8.65
N GLN A 59 -14.85 3.70 -9.36
CA GLN A 59 -13.45 3.49 -9.05
C GLN A 59 -12.55 4.70 -9.33
N ASN A 60 -13.07 5.76 -9.96
CA ASN A 60 -12.39 7.05 -10.02
C ASN A 60 -12.47 7.81 -8.69
N SER A 61 -13.51 7.55 -7.89
CA SER A 61 -13.66 8.12 -6.54
C SER A 61 -12.82 7.34 -5.52
N ILE A 62 -12.75 6.01 -5.62
CA ILE A 62 -11.90 5.18 -4.76
C ILE A 62 -11.30 4.07 -5.61
N LEU A 63 -9.97 4.06 -5.75
CA LEU A 63 -9.28 2.98 -6.45
C LEU A 63 -9.41 1.67 -5.65
N LEU A 64 -9.85 0.60 -6.31
CA LEU A 64 -9.94 -0.71 -5.67
C LEU A 64 -8.73 -1.58 -5.99
N GLY A 65 -8.24 -2.29 -4.97
CA GLY A 65 -7.13 -3.22 -5.09
C GLY A 65 -7.43 -4.63 -4.59
N ALA A 66 -6.58 -5.57 -4.98
CA ALA A 66 -6.56 -6.93 -4.45
C ALA A 66 -5.47 -7.10 -3.38
N GLN A 67 -5.74 -7.91 -2.35
CA GLN A 67 -4.84 -8.11 -1.20
C GLN A 67 -3.62 -8.98 -1.53
N ASN A 68 -3.67 -9.75 -2.61
CA ASN A 68 -2.63 -10.63 -3.12
C ASN A 68 -2.96 -11.03 -4.57
N MET A 69 -2.05 -11.70 -5.26
CA MET A 69 -2.27 -12.34 -6.55
C MET A 69 -1.22 -13.44 -6.78
N CYS A 70 -1.58 -14.49 -7.52
CA CYS A 70 -0.63 -15.46 -8.05
C CYS A 70 0.21 -14.83 -9.18
N TRP A 71 1.38 -15.40 -9.48
CA TRP A 71 2.20 -14.94 -10.61
C TRP A 71 1.88 -15.67 -11.94
N GLU A 72 1.06 -16.71 -11.91
CA GLU A 72 0.65 -17.47 -13.10
C GLU A 72 -0.76 -17.07 -13.54
N ASP A 73 -0.99 -17.03 -14.86
CA ASP A 73 -2.30 -16.71 -15.46
C ASP A 73 -3.35 -17.80 -15.17
N GLN A 74 -2.88 -19.05 -15.10
CA GLN A 74 -3.65 -20.26 -14.84
C GLN A 74 -2.72 -21.41 -14.44
N GLY A 75 -3.24 -22.42 -13.76
CA GLY A 75 -2.47 -23.63 -13.44
C GLY A 75 -3.04 -24.42 -12.27
N GLN A 76 -2.24 -25.37 -11.76
CA GLN A 76 -2.62 -26.23 -10.64
C GLN A 76 -2.39 -25.52 -9.29
N PHE A 77 -3.07 -24.40 -9.08
CA PHE A 77 -2.95 -23.54 -7.91
C PHE A 77 -4.29 -23.40 -7.18
N THR A 78 -4.85 -24.52 -6.72
CA THR A 78 -6.17 -24.53 -6.05
C THR A 78 -6.18 -23.55 -4.86
N GLY A 79 -7.10 -22.58 -4.90
CA GLY A 79 -7.26 -21.54 -3.88
C GLY A 79 -6.59 -20.21 -4.21
N GLU A 80 -5.72 -20.16 -5.23
CA GLU A 80 -5.08 -18.93 -5.68
C GLU A 80 -5.98 -18.10 -6.61
N ILE A 81 -5.66 -16.81 -6.71
CA ILE A 81 -6.34 -15.85 -7.59
C ILE A 81 -5.36 -15.40 -8.68
N SER A 82 -5.73 -15.60 -9.95
CA SER A 82 -4.86 -15.25 -11.07
C SER A 82 -4.99 -13.78 -11.50
N PRO A 83 -3.98 -13.23 -12.20
CA PRO A 83 -4.05 -11.91 -12.80
C PRO A 83 -5.26 -11.72 -13.72
N LEU A 84 -5.65 -12.75 -14.47
CA LEU A 84 -6.77 -12.70 -15.39
C LEU A 84 -8.11 -12.57 -14.65
N MET A 85 -8.28 -13.27 -13.53
CA MET A 85 -9.48 -13.16 -12.69
C MET A 85 -9.64 -11.74 -12.13
N LEU A 86 -8.55 -11.11 -11.67
CA LEU A 86 -8.60 -9.74 -11.16
C LEU A 86 -8.89 -8.73 -12.28
N LYS A 87 -8.36 -8.95 -13.49
CA LYS A 87 -8.68 -8.11 -14.66
C LYS A 87 -10.16 -8.15 -15.02
N GLU A 88 -10.78 -9.33 -14.99
CA GLU A 88 -12.21 -9.50 -15.29
C GLU A 88 -13.07 -8.66 -14.34
N LEU A 89 -12.70 -8.61 -13.06
CA LEU A 89 -13.37 -7.80 -12.04
C LEU A 89 -13.08 -6.28 -12.17
N GLY A 90 -12.22 -5.87 -13.11
CA GLY A 90 -11.84 -4.48 -13.29
C GLY A 90 -10.99 -3.92 -12.14
N ILE A 91 -10.27 -4.78 -11.41
CA ILE A 91 -9.30 -4.36 -10.39
C ILE A 91 -8.10 -3.70 -11.05
N LYS A 92 -7.61 -2.62 -10.43
CA LYS A 92 -6.52 -1.80 -10.99
C LYS A 92 -5.25 -1.83 -10.16
N LEU A 93 -5.34 -2.17 -8.87
CA LEU A 93 -4.23 -2.21 -7.92
C LEU A 93 -4.04 -3.62 -7.36
N VAL A 94 -2.79 -4.06 -7.19
CA VAL A 94 -2.46 -5.31 -6.49
C VAL A 94 -1.43 -5.02 -5.41
N MET A 95 -1.74 -5.41 -4.18
CA MET A 95 -0.79 -5.41 -3.07
C MET A 95 0.01 -6.72 -3.05
N ILE A 96 1.32 -6.61 -2.84
CA ILE A 96 2.27 -7.72 -2.94
C ILE A 96 3.24 -7.63 -1.76
N GLY A 97 3.61 -8.76 -1.17
CA GLY A 97 4.60 -8.79 -0.09
C GLY A 97 4.18 -8.13 1.22
N HIS A 98 2.89 -8.01 1.50
CA HIS A 98 2.42 -7.53 2.81
C HIS A 98 3.02 -8.39 3.92
N SER A 99 3.45 -7.77 5.03
CA SER A 99 4.13 -8.42 6.16
C SER A 99 3.46 -9.72 6.65
N GLU A 100 2.13 -9.76 6.72
CA GLU A 100 1.37 -10.98 7.06
C GLU A 100 1.62 -12.13 6.08
N ARG A 101 1.74 -11.86 4.78
CA ARG A 101 2.04 -12.91 3.80
C ARG A 101 3.46 -13.43 3.93
N ARG A 102 4.42 -12.54 4.15
CA ARG A 102 5.82 -12.90 4.38
C ARG A 102 6.02 -13.72 5.65
N HIS A 103 5.44 -13.28 6.77
CA HIS A 103 5.74 -13.86 8.08
C HIS A 103 4.76 -14.93 8.55
N VAL A 104 3.49 -14.90 8.11
CA VAL A 104 2.49 -15.93 8.45
C VAL A 104 2.44 -17.02 7.39
N PHE A 105 2.50 -16.64 6.10
CA PHE A 105 2.40 -17.57 4.98
C PHE A 105 3.75 -17.95 4.37
N GLY A 106 4.86 -17.34 4.83
CA GLY A 106 6.22 -17.72 4.45
C GLY A 106 6.64 -17.25 3.06
N GLU A 107 5.97 -16.25 2.48
CA GLU A 107 6.32 -15.76 1.14
C GLU A 107 7.68 -15.07 1.12
N THR A 108 8.51 -15.45 0.14
CA THR A 108 9.90 -15.03 0.00
C THR A 108 10.04 -13.84 -0.95
N ASP A 109 11.14 -13.08 -0.85
CA ASP A 109 11.43 -11.99 -1.79
C ASP A 109 11.46 -12.43 -3.25
N TYR A 110 11.87 -13.68 -3.50
CA TYR A 110 11.86 -14.27 -4.84
C TYR A 110 10.44 -14.49 -5.37
N GLU A 111 9.52 -14.96 -4.51
CA GLU A 111 8.10 -15.10 -4.87
C GLU A 111 7.44 -13.74 -5.06
N GLU A 112 7.75 -12.76 -4.22
CA GLU A 112 7.25 -11.39 -4.40
C GLU A 112 7.75 -10.78 -5.71
N ASN A 113 9.00 -11.02 -6.13
CA ASN A 113 9.48 -10.59 -7.44
C ASN A 113 8.69 -11.20 -8.59
N LYS A 114 8.31 -12.50 -8.50
CA LYS A 114 7.44 -13.11 -9.52
C LYS A 114 6.10 -12.41 -9.59
N LYS A 115 5.47 -12.14 -8.45
CA LYS A 115 4.18 -11.43 -8.38
C LYS A 115 4.29 -10.00 -8.88
N VAL A 116 5.35 -9.27 -8.52
CA VAL A 116 5.61 -7.91 -9.01
C VAL A 116 5.66 -7.89 -10.54
N LYS A 117 6.47 -8.77 -11.14
CA LYS A 117 6.56 -8.86 -12.61
C LYS A 117 5.23 -9.26 -13.25
N ALA A 118 4.54 -10.25 -12.69
CA ALA A 118 3.23 -10.66 -13.20
C ALA A 118 2.22 -9.50 -13.13
N SER A 119 2.19 -8.76 -12.03
CA SER A 119 1.32 -7.60 -11.82
C SER A 119 1.60 -6.49 -12.84
N LEU A 120 2.86 -6.11 -13.01
CA LEU A 120 3.27 -5.09 -13.99
C LEU A 120 3.03 -5.52 -15.43
N ASN A 121 3.32 -6.78 -15.79
CA ASN A 121 3.06 -7.31 -17.14
C ASN A 121 1.57 -7.35 -17.48
N HIS A 122 0.72 -7.45 -16.46
CA HIS A 122 -0.72 -7.34 -16.59
C HIS A 122 -1.22 -5.90 -16.54
N GLY A 123 -0.37 -4.90 -16.34
CA GLY A 123 -0.73 -3.48 -16.36
C GLY A 123 -1.40 -2.97 -15.08
N PHE A 124 -1.37 -3.74 -14.00
CA PHE A 124 -1.84 -3.29 -12.70
C PHE A 124 -0.90 -2.25 -12.11
N GLN A 125 -1.47 -1.34 -11.31
CA GLN A 125 -0.69 -0.64 -10.30
C GLN A 125 -0.20 -1.65 -9.28
N THR A 126 1.09 -1.67 -9.01
CA THR A 126 1.74 -2.66 -8.15
C THR A 126 2.21 -1.99 -6.87
N LEU A 127 1.60 -2.34 -5.74
CA LEU A 127 2.00 -1.87 -4.40
C LEU A 127 2.84 -2.95 -3.71
N LEU A 128 4.16 -2.77 -3.70
CA LEU A 128 5.07 -3.67 -3.00
C LEU A 128 5.23 -3.23 -1.55
N CYS A 129 4.83 -4.10 -0.62
CA CYS A 129 5.10 -3.92 0.80
C CYS A 129 6.49 -4.47 1.18
N ILE A 130 7.21 -3.70 1.98
CA ILE A 130 8.54 -4.01 2.51
C ILE A 130 8.62 -3.58 3.96
N GLY A 131 9.51 -4.19 4.74
CA GLY A 131 9.59 -3.94 6.17
C GLY A 131 10.52 -4.88 6.88
N GLU A 132 11.18 -4.37 7.91
CA GLU A 132 11.99 -5.16 8.84
C GLU A 132 11.18 -5.61 10.07
N THR A 133 11.58 -6.73 10.65
CA THR A 133 11.07 -7.23 11.93
C THR A 133 11.68 -6.47 13.12
N GLY A 134 11.07 -6.62 14.30
CA GLY A 134 11.63 -6.04 15.53
C GLY A 134 13.04 -6.54 15.83
N GLU A 135 13.30 -7.83 15.61
CA GLU A 135 14.62 -8.44 15.77
C GLU A 135 15.65 -7.85 14.79
N GLN A 136 15.28 -7.67 13.52
CA GLN A 136 16.15 -7.03 12.53
C GLN A 136 16.46 -5.57 12.88
N LYS A 137 15.49 -4.85 13.46
CA LYS A 137 15.72 -3.51 14.01
C LYS A 137 16.66 -3.53 15.21
N GLU A 138 16.49 -4.48 16.14
CA GLU A 138 17.38 -4.64 17.31
C GLU A 138 18.82 -4.98 16.89
N TYR A 139 18.99 -5.76 15.83
CA TYR A 139 20.30 -6.03 15.23
C TYR A 139 20.88 -4.85 14.44
N GLY A 140 20.13 -3.77 14.24
CA GLY A 140 20.57 -2.59 13.53
C GLY A 140 20.69 -2.79 12.02
N VAL A 141 19.98 -3.77 11.44
CA VAL A 141 20.06 -4.13 10.01
C VAL A 141 18.84 -3.68 9.18
N SER A 142 18.03 -2.76 9.71
CA SER A 142 16.79 -2.30 9.03
C SER A 142 17.04 -1.83 7.59
N ALA A 143 18.10 -1.05 7.37
CA ALA A 143 18.39 -0.48 6.06
C ALA A 143 18.77 -1.57 5.05
N GLU A 144 19.56 -2.56 5.47
CA GLU A 144 19.99 -3.69 4.66
C GLU A 144 18.80 -4.57 4.26
N ILE A 145 17.86 -4.79 5.18
CA ILE A 145 16.63 -5.56 4.91
C ILE A 145 15.78 -4.85 3.87
N LEU A 146 15.47 -3.55 4.06
CA LEU A 146 14.66 -2.77 3.12
C LEU A 146 15.30 -2.73 1.73
N ARG A 147 16.63 -2.52 1.68
CA ARG A 147 17.40 -2.53 0.44
C ARG A 147 17.33 -3.87 -0.27
N THR A 148 17.46 -4.97 0.47
CA THR A 148 17.39 -6.32 -0.07
C THR A 148 16.02 -6.61 -0.67
N GLN A 149 14.94 -6.34 0.09
CA GLN A 149 13.57 -6.56 -0.36
C GLN A 149 13.23 -5.75 -1.62
N LEU A 150 13.67 -4.48 -1.70
CA LEU A 150 13.50 -3.65 -2.90
C LEU A 150 14.30 -4.19 -4.10
N LYS A 151 15.59 -4.47 -3.91
CA LYS A 151 16.48 -4.92 -4.99
C LYS A 151 16.04 -6.27 -5.57
N ILE A 152 15.60 -7.20 -4.72
CA ILE A 152 15.06 -8.48 -5.18
C ILE A 152 13.66 -8.29 -5.77
N GLY A 153 12.76 -7.60 -5.06
CA GLY A 153 11.37 -7.40 -5.48
C GLY A 153 11.25 -6.75 -6.86
N PHE A 154 12.13 -5.80 -7.18
CA PHE A 154 12.17 -5.13 -8.48
C PHE A 154 13.22 -5.68 -9.45
N HIS A 155 13.86 -6.81 -9.15
CA HIS A 155 14.82 -7.40 -10.06
C HIS A 155 14.19 -7.75 -11.42
N GLY A 156 14.75 -7.22 -12.50
CA GLY A 156 14.26 -7.40 -13.86
C GLY A 156 13.03 -6.54 -14.23
N VAL A 157 12.63 -5.60 -13.38
CA VAL A 157 11.60 -4.60 -13.72
C VAL A 157 12.23 -3.51 -14.58
N SER A 158 11.56 -3.19 -15.68
CA SER A 158 12.02 -2.23 -16.67
C SER A 158 11.66 -0.78 -16.28
N LYS A 159 12.40 0.19 -16.80
CA LYS A 159 12.17 1.61 -16.47
C LYS A 159 10.84 2.14 -17.02
N ASP A 160 10.32 1.57 -18.11
CA ASP A 160 9.02 1.94 -18.68
C ASP A 160 7.84 1.52 -17.78
N GLN A 161 8.06 0.63 -16.81
CA GLN A 161 7.05 0.17 -15.86
C GLN A 161 6.99 1.03 -14.57
N ILE A 162 7.90 1.99 -14.38
CA ILE A 162 8.02 2.79 -13.15
C ILE A 162 6.71 3.48 -12.74
N GLY A 163 5.98 4.05 -13.71
CA GLY A 163 4.70 4.71 -13.46
C GLY A 163 3.60 3.79 -12.89
N LYS A 164 3.85 2.47 -12.81
CA LYS A 164 2.96 1.45 -12.24
C LYS A 164 3.48 0.87 -10.92
N ILE A 165 4.49 1.46 -10.31
CA ILE A 165 5.08 0.99 -9.06
C ILE A 165 4.74 1.93 -7.92
N TRP A 166 4.21 1.39 -6.83
CA TRP A 166 4.10 2.02 -5.51
C TRP A 166 4.82 1.14 -4.48
N VAL A 167 5.29 1.74 -3.39
CA VAL A 167 5.91 1.04 -2.26
C VAL A 167 5.15 1.38 -0.98
N ALA A 168 4.92 0.41 -0.11
CA ALA A 168 4.49 0.63 1.27
C ALA A 168 5.57 0.14 2.23
N TYR A 169 6.04 1.04 3.09
CA TYR A 169 6.95 0.71 4.17
C TYR A 169 6.18 0.32 5.42
N GLU A 170 6.36 -0.93 5.84
CA GLU A 170 5.66 -1.59 6.93
C GLU A 170 6.67 -1.97 8.02
N PRO A 171 7.02 -1.07 8.97
CA PRO A 171 7.84 -1.47 10.11
C PRO A 171 7.06 -2.54 10.88
N VAL A 172 7.44 -3.82 10.75
CA VAL A 172 6.58 -4.96 11.11
C VAL A 172 6.29 -4.97 12.61
N TRP A 173 7.27 -4.56 13.39
CA TRP A 173 7.18 -4.37 14.84
C TRP A 173 6.19 -3.26 15.27
N SER A 174 5.80 -2.38 14.36
CA SER A 174 4.80 -1.33 14.60
C SER A 174 3.38 -1.73 14.18
N ILE A 175 3.18 -2.89 13.54
CA ILE A 175 1.89 -3.30 13.00
C ILE A 175 1.13 -4.20 13.99
N GLY A 176 -0.20 -4.13 13.96
CA GLY A 176 -1.07 -5.00 14.74
C GLY A 176 -1.47 -4.41 16.10
N VAL A 177 -2.23 -5.19 16.88
CA VAL A 177 -2.83 -4.72 18.14
C VAL A 177 -1.81 -4.34 19.21
N ASN A 178 -0.63 -4.97 19.17
CA ASN A 178 0.47 -4.77 20.12
C ASN A 178 1.63 -3.96 19.52
N GLY A 179 1.47 -3.43 18.30
CA GLY A 179 2.52 -2.67 17.64
C GLY A 179 2.69 -1.29 18.26
N THR A 180 3.93 -0.90 18.54
CA THR A 180 4.25 0.47 18.98
C THR A 180 4.44 1.35 17.75
N PRO A 181 3.75 2.51 17.65
CA PRO A 181 3.95 3.42 16.53
C PRO A 181 5.43 3.83 16.41
N ALA A 182 5.97 3.82 15.18
CA ALA A 182 7.28 4.40 14.95
C ALA A 182 7.24 5.92 15.12
N SER A 183 8.33 6.50 15.61
CA SER A 183 8.45 7.96 15.61
C SER A 183 8.51 8.49 14.17
N PRO A 184 8.02 9.71 13.92
CA PRO A 184 8.14 10.35 12.61
C PRO A 184 9.58 10.39 12.09
N ASP A 185 10.55 10.68 12.96
CA ASP A 185 11.98 10.68 12.62
C ASP A 185 12.49 9.33 12.12
N TYR A 186 12.02 8.23 12.74
CA TYR A 186 12.40 6.89 12.32
C TYR A 186 11.75 6.54 10.98
N ALA A 187 10.46 6.88 10.80
CA ALA A 187 9.75 6.69 9.55
C ALA A 187 10.44 7.44 8.41
N GLU A 188 10.76 8.73 8.60
CA GLU A 188 11.47 9.55 7.62
C GLU A 188 12.86 8.97 7.30
N LYS A 189 13.63 8.55 8.31
CA LYS A 189 14.94 7.93 8.10
C LYS A 189 14.85 6.69 7.20
N MET A 190 13.87 5.82 7.42
CA MET A 190 13.69 4.61 6.62
C MET A 190 13.12 4.91 5.23
N HIS A 191 12.23 5.88 5.10
CA HIS A 191 11.75 6.36 3.80
C HIS A 191 12.88 6.94 2.95
N LYS A 192 13.84 7.67 3.52
CA LYS A 192 15.04 8.11 2.80
C LYS A 192 15.83 6.94 2.23
N VAL A 193 16.09 5.91 3.05
CA VAL A 193 16.76 4.68 2.58
C VAL A 193 16.00 4.05 1.41
N ILE A 194 14.67 4.00 1.47
CA ILE A 194 13.84 3.46 0.39
C ILE A 194 13.97 4.31 -0.88
N LYS A 195 13.82 5.64 -0.78
CA LYS A 195 13.93 6.56 -1.91
C LYS A 195 15.31 6.50 -2.56
N GLU A 196 16.39 6.49 -1.77
CA GLU A 196 17.77 6.33 -2.24
C GLU A 196 17.95 5.00 -2.98
N THR A 197 17.36 3.92 -2.46
CA THR A 197 17.45 2.60 -3.11
C THR A 197 16.67 2.54 -4.42
N LEU A 198 15.49 3.17 -4.47
CA LEU A 198 14.73 3.29 -5.71
C LEU A 198 15.50 4.11 -6.75
N HIS A 199 16.17 5.18 -6.33
CA HIS A 199 17.03 5.98 -7.20
C HIS A 199 18.23 5.17 -7.72
N GLU A 200 18.87 4.33 -6.91
CA GLU A 200 19.90 3.39 -7.38
C GLU A 200 19.38 2.44 -8.47
N LEU A 201 18.14 1.97 -8.34
CA LEU A 201 17.53 1.01 -9.27
C LEU A 201 17.08 1.66 -10.58
N PHE A 202 16.52 2.87 -10.50
CA PHE A 202 15.76 3.46 -11.60
C PHE A 202 16.30 4.82 -12.09
N GLY A 203 17.19 5.47 -11.35
CA GLY A 203 17.66 6.84 -11.58
C GLY A 203 16.57 7.87 -11.28
N ASP A 204 16.65 9.05 -11.90
CA ASP A 204 15.75 10.18 -11.64
C ASP A 204 14.25 9.84 -11.76
N ALA A 205 13.89 8.89 -12.63
CA ALA A 205 12.51 8.42 -12.77
C ALA A 205 11.93 7.83 -11.46
N SER A 206 12.77 7.41 -10.50
CA SER A 206 12.31 6.93 -9.20
C SER A 206 11.55 7.98 -8.38
N GLU A 207 11.75 9.27 -8.65
CA GLU A 207 11.08 10.36 -7.93
C GLU A 207 9.55 10.29 -8.08
N GLU A 208 9.07 9.69 -9.17
CA GLU A 208 7.64 9.47 -9.42
C GLU A 208 7.04 8.31 -8.61
N ILE A 209 7.87 7.46 -7.98
CA ILE A 209 7.41 6.30 -7.20
C ILE A 209 6.94 6.77 -5.82
N PRO A 210 5.64 6.66 -5.50
CA PRO A 210 5.10 6.92 -4.17
C PRO A 210 5.53 5.81 -3.20
N VAL A 211 5.96 6.24 -2.02
CA VAL A 211 6.39 5.46 -0.87
C VAL A 211 5.51 5.86 0.32
N LEU A 212 4.62 4.95 0.67
CA LEU A 212 3.62 5.12 1.71
C LEU A 212 4.13 4.59 3.04
N TYR A 213 3.77 5.25 4.13
CA TYR A 213 4.00 4.70 5.46
C TYR A 213 2.84 3.79 5.85
N GLY A 214 3.12 2.50 6.06
CA GLY A 214 2.19 1.42 6.36
C GLY A 214 2.27 0.87 7.79
N GLY A 215 2.93 1.58 8.71
CA GLY A 215 2.93 1.22 10.14
C GLY A 215 1.59 1.51 10.84
N SER A 216 1.56 1.48 12.18
CA SER A 216 0.35 1.84 12.96
C SER A 216 0.03 3.34 12.86
N VAL A 217 -0.68 3.72 11.79
CA VAL A 217 -1.23 5.05 11.58
C VAL A 217 -2.56 5.21 12.34
N ASN A 218 -2.67 6.31 13.07
CA ASN A 218 -3.84 6.67 13.87
C ASN A 218 -3.98 8.20 13.95
N PRO A 219 -5.11 8.73 14.46
CA PRO A 219 -5.33 10.17 14.54
C PRO A 219 -4.23 10.94 15.30
N ASP A 220 -3.59 10.30 16.27
CA ASP A 220 -2.59 10.96 17.12
C ASP A 220 -1.22 11.13 16.41
N ASN A 221 -0.96 10.42 15.31
CA ASN A 221 0.33 10.46 14.61
C ASN A 221 0.26 10.74 13.10
N ALA A 222 -0.93 10.72 12.49
CA ALA A 222 -1.09 10.87 11.05
C ALA A 222 -0.52 12.21 10.55
N CYS A 223 -0.77 13.30 11.27
CA CYS A 223 -0.27 14.64 10.93
C CYS A 223 1.25 14.71 10.95
N ASP A 224 1.90 14.19 12.00
CA ASP A 224 3.36 14.24 12.11
C ASP A 224 4.06 13.35 11.07
N LEU A 225 3.40 12.28 10.63
CA LEU A 225 3.91 11.37 9.61
C LEU A 225 3.77 11.96 8.20
N ILE A 226 2.61 12.51 7.85
CA ILE A 226 2.36 12.97 6.47
C ILE A 226 3.20 14.20 6.09
N VAL A 227 3.62 15.01 7.06
CA VAL A 227 4.48 16.18 6.83
C VAL A 227 5.95 15.81 6.61
N GLN A 228 6.34 14.55 6.81
CA GLN A 228 7.71 14.13 6.58
C GLN A 228 8.05 14.17 5.08
N PRO A 229 9.21 14.74 4.68
CA PRO A 229 9.52 15.00 3.27
C PRO A 229 9.47 13.77 2.36
N SER A 230 9.93 12.62 2.88
CA SER A 230 10.07 11.37 2.10
C SER A 230 8.83 10.47 2.18
N ILE A 231 7.79 10.89 2.91
CA ILE A 231 6.52 10.18 3.01
C ILE A 231 5.56 10.77 1.97
N ASP A 232 5.06 9.92 1.07
CA ASP A 232 4.14 10.33 0.00
C ASP A 232 2.67 10.07 0.36
N GLY A 233 2.44 9.34 1.45
CA GLY A 233 1.10 9.00 1.89
C GLY A 233 1.05 8.02 3.06
N LEU A 234 -0.17 7.76 3.51
CA LEU A 234 -0.46 6.90 4.65
C LEU A 234 -1.26 5.67 4.21
N PHE A 235 -0.73 4.49 4.53
CA PHE A 235 -1.41 3.22 4.33
C PHE A 235 -1.94 2.71 5.68
N THR A 236 -3.16 3.15 5.99
CA THR A 236 -3.75 3.05 7.32
C THR A 236 -4.51 1.75 7.53
N GLY A 237 -4.22 1.05 8.63
CA GLY A 237 -4.94 -0.15 9.06
C GLY A 237 -6.24 0.16 9.81
N ARG A 238 -6.31 -0.26 11.08
CA ARG A 238 -7.53 -0.24 11.93
C ARG A 238 -8.29 1.09 11.93
N SER A 239 -7.58 2.21 11.99
CA SER A 239 -8.17 3.55 12.04
C SER A 239 -8.98 3.88 10.78
N ALA A 240 -8.69 3.20 9.66
CA ALA A 240 -9.36 3.40 8.39
C ALA A 240 -10.52 2.43 8.14
N TRP A 241 -10.75 1.41 8.99
CA TRP A 241 -11.82 0.43 8.78
C TRP A 241 -13.22 0.95 9.13
N ASP A 242 -13.30 2.14 9.70
CA ASP A 242 -14.51 2.93 9.85
C ASP A 242 -14.43 4.16 8.93
N ALA A 243 -15.47 4.38 8.11
CA ALA A 243 -15.42 5.40 7.06
C ALA A 243 -15.38 6.83 7.61
N ASP A 244 -16.01 7.10 8.76
CA ASP A 244 -15.99 8.44 9.36
C ASP A 244 -14.61 8.72 9.96
N LYS A 245 -14.03 7.72 10.64
CA LYS A 245 -12.68 7.84 11.19
C LYS A 245 -11.64 8.01 10.09
N PHE A 246 -11.80 7.32 8.97
CA PHE A 246 -10.84 7.47 7.87
C PHE A 246 -10.94 8.84 7.20
N ASP A 247 -12.16 9.31 6.93
CA ASP A 247 -12.39 10.65 6.39
C ASP A 247 -11.77 11.74 7.29
N ALA A 248 -12.04 11.69 8.60
CA ALA A 248 -11.45 12.61 9.56
C ALA A 248 -9.91 12.59 9.51
N LEU A 249 -9.31 11.39 9.50
CA LEU A 249 -7.85 11.24 9.41
C LEU A 249 -7.28 11.81 8.12
N ILE A 250 -7.95 11.59 6.98
CA ILE A 250 -7.53 12.13 5.67
C ILE A 250 -7.56 13.67 5.74
N ARG A 251 -8.63 14.26 6.26
CA ARG A 251 -8.78 15.73 6.32
C ARG A 251 -7.75 16.37 7.25
N ASP A 252 -7.52 15.79 8.42
CA ASP A 252 -6.51 16.28 9.37
C ASP A 252 -5.10 16.19 8.76
N ALA A 253 -4.79 15.09 8.07
CA ALA A 253 -3.52 14.91 7.39
C ALA A 253 -3.32 15.88 6.22
N ILE A 254 -4.35 16.12 5.39
CA ILE A 254 -4.29 17.12 4.32
C ILE A 254 -4.03 18.50 4.91
N LYS A 255 -4.78 18.90 5.94
CA LYS A 255 -4.61 20.20 6.59
C LYS A 255 -3.20 20.37 7.14
N ALA A 256 -2.68 19.38 7.86
CA ALA A 256 -1.32 19.43 8.40
C ALA A 256 -0.26 19.56 7.30
N TYR A 257 -0.44 18.85 6.17
CA TYR A 257 0.46 18.94 5.02
C TYR A 257 0.43 20.32 4.34
N GLU A 258 -0.73 20.99 4.30
CA GLU A 258 -0.85 22.32 3.71
C GLU A 258 -0.30 23.44 4.60
N GLU A 259 -0.24 23.21 5.91
CA GLU A 259 0.26 24.15 6.91
C GLU A 259 1.78 24.05 7.14
N ALA A 260 2.42 22.96 6.70
CA ALA A 260 3.85 22.69 6.83
C ALA A 260 4.71 23.33 5.72
#